data_AF-A0A8H7NQN8-F1
#
_entry.id   AF-A0A8H7NQN8-F1
#
_cell.length_a   1.000
_cell.length_b   1.000
_cell.length_c   1.000
_cell.angle_alpha   90.00
_cell.angle_beta   90.00
_cell.angle_gamma   90.00
#
_symmetry.space_group_name_H-M   'P 1'
#
loop_
_entity.id
_entity.type
_entity.pdbx_description
1 polymer ?
#
loop_
_entity_poly.entity_id
_entity_poly.type
_entity_poly.pdbx_seq_one_letter_code
_entity_poly.pdbx_strand_id
1 'polypeptide(L)'
;MPVAVLDVGSVADVGFVAEQPDLLKFFKTTSHHILREQHLLDALELAVRQQQGFQKPLANGVAAHAIEDESFVSDAQLVLALRSTIPLSMPNNRNVWTRDPRMSLYRNLEAAAADHDDDSANNDKKEDGEDAVVRKLLTTIETNPSVLTDDETFIFSLARSITIAVYSFMMKPYIEDEVDMKAELTALGFDSLVAIELRNWLRQRLKLEVTVLEIMRSGSLIGLARFGARKWSSAVSK
;
A
#
# COMPACT_ATOMS: atom_id res chain seq x y z
N MET A 1 19.37 5.35 -37.07
CA MET A 1 20.11 5.06 -35.82
C MET A 1 19.15 4.35 -34.88
N PRO A 2 19.59 3.35 -34.11
CA PRO A 2 18.76 2.78 -33.05
C PRO A 2 18.43 3.87 -32.03
N VAL A 3 17.14 4.02 -31.69
CA VAL A 3 16.63 5.00 -30.70
C VAL A 3 15.79 4.25 -29.67
N ALA A 4 15.94 4.62 -28.40
CA ALA A 4 15.18 4.07 -27.29
C ALA A 4 14.82 5.22 -26.36
N VAL A 5 13.65 5.12 -25.75
CA VAL A 5 13.11 6.11 -24.81
C VAL A 5 12.93 5.42 -23.48
N LEU A 6 13.50 6.02 -22.43
CA LEU A 6 13.36 5.54 -21.07
C LEU A 6 12.65 6.62 -20.25
N ASP A 7 11.39 6.37 -19.90
CA ASP A 7 10.63 7.24 -19.00
C ASP A 7 10.96 6.86 -17.56
N VAL A 8 11.74 7.71 -16.90
CA VAL A 8 12.27 7.46 -15.56
C VAL A 8 11.35 8.08 -14.51
N GLY A 9 10.93 7.26 -13.54
CA GLY A 9 10.18 7.73 -12.38
C GLY A 9 11.07 8.18 -11.22
N SER A 10 10.52 8.18 -10.00
CA SER A 10 11.28 8.57 -8.81
C SER A 10 12.38 7.56 -8.47
N VAL A 11 13.59 8.06 -8.20
CA VAL A 11 14.79 7.28 -7.82
C VAL A 11 15.21 7.69 -6.41
N ALA A 12 15.40 6.71 -5.53
CA ALA A 12 15.48 6.96 -4.09
C ALA A 12 16.87 7.37 -3.59
N ASP A 13 17.91 6.92 -4.28
CA ASP A 13 19.30 6.88 -3.82
C ASP A 13 20.21 7.85 -4.58
N VAL A 14 19.79 8.33 -5.76
CA VAL A 14 20.53 9.31 -6.55
C VAL A 14 19.63 10.38 -7.17
N GLY A 15 20.20 11.56 -7.38
CA GLY A 15 19.56 12.69 -8.07
C GLY A 15 18.57 13.49 -7.22
N PHE A 16 17.72 14.25 -7.90
CA PHE A 16 16.86 15.28 -7.28
C PHE A 16 15.96 14.77 -6.15
N VAL A 17 15.37 13.58 -6.31
CA VAL A 17 14.48 13.01 -5.28
C VAL A 17 15.28 12.54 -4.06
N ALA A 18 16.47 11.96 -4.26
CA ALA A 18 17.33 11.52 -3.17
C ALA A 18 17.82 12.69 -2.28
N GLU A 19 18.02 13.86 -2.88
CA GLU A 19 18.42 15.10 -2.20
C GLU A 19 17.27 15.77 -1.42
N GLN A 20 16.02 15.34 -1.63
CA GLN A 20 14.82 15.94 -1.04
C GLN A 20 14.05 14.92 -0.17
N PRO A 21 14.30 14.88 1.14
CA PRO A 21 13.62 13.96 2.07
C PRO A 21 12.09 14.05 2.02
N ASP A 22 11.55 15.26 1.80
CA ASP A 22 10.12 15.49 1.71
C ASP A 22 9.50 14.82 0.46
N LEU A 23 10.20 14.82 -0.68
CA LEU A 23 9.74 14.12 -1.89
C LEU A 23 9.81 12.61 -1.72
N LEU A 24 10.88 12.09 -1.12
CA LEU A 24 10.97 10.67 -0.76
C LEU A 24 9.80 10.24 0.13
N LYS A 25 9.49 11.05 1.15
CA LYS A 25 8.35 10.80 2.04
C LYS A 25 7.04 10.88 1.29
N PHE A 26 6.87 11.85 0.38
CA PHE A 26 5.69 11.98 -0.47
C PHE A 26 5.46 10.72 -1.32
N PHE A 27 6.47 10.24 -2.05
CA PHE A 27 6.32 9.05 -2.89
C PHE A 27 6.01 7.78 -2.09
N LYS A 28 6.64 7.61 -0.91
CA LYS A 28 6.33 6.49 0.00
C LYS A 28 4.89 6.54 0.51
N THR A 29 4.46 7.70 1.00
CA THR A 29 3.13 7.88 1.60
C THR A 29 2.00 7.81 0.58
N THR A 30 2.27 8.13 -0.69
CA THR A 30 1.29 8.05 -1.79
C THR A 30 1.29 6.70 -2.51
N SER A 31 2.00 5.71 -1.98
CA SER A 31 2.09 4.34 -2.52
C SER A 31 2.74 4.23 -3.90
N HIS A 32 3.59 5.18 -4.28
CA HIS A 32 4.40 5.06 -5.50
C HIS A 32 5.54 4.08 -5.26
N HIS A 33 5.82 3.25 -6.25
CA HIS A 33 7.06 2.49 -6.25
C HIS A 33 8.22 3.43 -6.57
N ILE A 34 9.24 3.42 -5.71
CA ILE A 34 10.45 4.23 -5.87
C ILE A 34 11.57 3.30 -6.33
N LEU A 35 12.27 3.71 -7.38
CA LEU A 35 13.38 2.97 -7.95
C LEU A 35 14.66 3.16 -7.13
N ARG A 36 15.61 2.28 -7.36
CA ARG A 36 17.01 2.45 -6.99
C ARG A 36 17.83 2.68 -8.26
N GLU A 37 19.02 3.23 -8.11
CA GLU A 37 19.96 3.47 -9.20
C GLU A 37 20.16 2.21 -10.05
N GLN A 38 20.31 1.05 -9.39
CA GLN A 38 20.47 -0.23 -10.09
C GLN A 38 19.33 -0.53 -11.06
N HIS A 39 18.07 -0.25 -10.68
CA HIS A 39 16.93 -0.52 -11.56
C HIS A 39 16.97 0.36 -12.82
N LEU A 40 17.50 1.59 -12.71
CA LEU A 40 17.69 2.47 -13.85
C LEU A 40 18.79 1.96 -14.78
N LEU A 41 19.92 1.50 -14.21
CA LEU A 41 21.03 0.94 -14.97
C LEU A 41 20.62 -0.36 -15.70
N ASP A 42 19.88 -1.24 -15.02
CA ASP A 42 19.37 -2.48 -15.60
C ASP A 42 18.40 -2.19 -16.76
N ALA A 43 17.52 -1.20 -16.59
CA ALA A 43 16.59 -0.79 -17.64
C ALA A 43 17.30 -0.16 -18.85
N LEU A 44 18.35 0.63 -18.61
CA LEU A 44 19.19 1.19 -19.67
C LEU A 44 19.91 0.07 -20.44
N GLU A 45 20.50 -0.90 -19.73
CA GLU A 45 21.11 -2.06 -20.36
C GLU A 45 20.11 -2.83 -21.22
N LEU A 46 18.91 -3.07 -20.68
CA LEU A 46 17.84 -3.76 -21.39
C LEU A 46 17.41 -3.00 -22.65
N ALA A 47 17.27 -1.67 -22.58
CA ALA A 47 16.97 -0.81 -23.73
C ALA A 47 18.05 -0.93 -24.82
N VAL A 48 19.33 -0.91 -24.45
CA VAL A 48 20.45 -1.06 -25.39
C VAL A 48 20.45 -2.46 -26.04
N ARG A 49 20.21 -3.52 -25.26
CA ARG A 49 20.16 -4.89 -25.77
C ARG A 49 18.98 -5.11 -26.72
N GLN A 50 17.81 -4.56 -26.41
CA GLN A 50 16.63 -4.64 -27.27
C GLN A 50 16.89 -4.01 -28.64
N GLN A 51 17.60 -2.89 -28.69
CA GLN A 51 17.98 -2.25 -29.95
C GLN A 51 18.90 -3.10 -30.82
N GLN A 52 19.75 -3.92 -30.22
CA GLN A 52 20.65 -4.82 -30.95
C GLN A 52 19.87 -6.01 -31.56
N GLY A 53 18.77 -6.43 -30.93
CA GLY A 53 17.86 -7.46 -31.44
C GLY A 53 16.89 -6.99 -32.53
N PHE A 54 16.72 -5.68 -32.71
CA PHE A 54 15.80 -5.08 -33.69
C PHE A 54 16.24 -5.18 -35.15
N GLN A 55 17.38 -5.82 -35.43
CA GLN A 55 17.68 -6.31 -36.77
C GLN A 55 16.85 -7.57 -37.08
N LYS A 56 15.52 -7.44 -37.09
CA LYS A 56 14.67 -8.44 -37.73
C LYS A 56 15.06 -8.42 -39.22
N PRO A 57 15.48 -9.54 -39.84
CA PRO A 57 15.90 -9.50 -41.23
C PRO A 57 14.74 -8.97 -42.07
N LEU A 58 14.97 -7.90 -42.84
CA LEU A 58 14.04 -7.56 -43.90
C LEU A 58 14.00 -8.76 -44.85
N ALA A 59 12.92 -9.53 -44.82
CA ALA A 59 12.64 -10.45 -45.89
C ALA A 59 12.40 -9.60 -47.15
N ASN A 60 13.37 -9.60 -48.07
CA ASN A 60 13.27 -9.01 -49.40
C ASN A 60 13.01 -7.48 -49.47
N GLY A 61 13.58 -6.69 -48.54
CA GLY A 61 13.60 -5.23 -48.67
C GLY A 61 12.24 -4.53 -48.54
N VAL A 62 11.20 -5.26 -48.12
CA VAL A 62 9.89 -4.69 -47.79
C VAL A 62 9.73 -4.74 -46.28
N ALA A 63 9.42 -3.60 -45.66
CA ALA A 63 9.06 -3.58 -44.25
C ALA A 63 7.83 -4.48 -44.07
N ALA A 64 7.96 -5.54 -43.28
CA ALA A 64 6.94 -6.57 -43.07
C ALA A 64 5.71 -6.09 -42.28
N HIS A 65 5.37 -4.79 -42.35
CA HIS A 65 4.25 -4.17 -41.65
C HIS A 65 3.22 -3.53 -42.58
N ALA A 66 3.25 -3.81 -43.89
CA ALA A 66 2.20 -3.36 -44.81
C ALA A 66 1.07 -4.39 -45.01
N ILE A 67 1.06 -5.49 -44.26
CA ILE A 67 0.05 -6.54 -44.38
C ILE A 67 -0.39 -6.90 -42.96
N GLU A 68 -1.68 -6.68 -42.69
CA GLU A 68 -2.45 -7.00 -41.46
C GLU A 68 -2.58 -5.89 -40.40
N ASP A 69 -3.83 -5.72 -39.94
CA ASP A 69 -4.41 -4.79 -38.93
C ASP A 69 -3.77 -4.92 -37.52
N GLU A 70 -2.46 -5.05 -37.43
CA GLU A 70 -1.73 -5.07 -36.17
C GLU A 70 -1.54 -3.62 -35.69
N SER A 71 -2.14 -3.29 -34.53
CA SER A 71 -1.95 -1.99 -33.89
C SER A 71 -0.45 -1.72 -33.69
N PHE A 72 0.02 -0.51 -34.03
CA PHE A 72 1.41 -0.13 -33.82
C PHE A 72 1.83 -0.25 -32.35
N VAL A 73 2.86 -1.05 -32.07
CA VAL A 73 3.51 -1.16 -30.75
C VAL A 73 4.98 -0.76 -30.91
N SER A 74 5.45 0.15 -30.06
CA SER A 74 6.84 0.58 -30.02
C SER A 74 7.57 -0.13 -28.88
N ASP A 75 8.36 -1.16 -29.19
CA ASP A 75 9.21 -1.85 -28.21
C ASP A 75 10.44 -1.00 -27.79
N ALA A 76 10.63 0.16 -28.42
CA ALA A 76 11.74 1.06 -28.13
C ALA A 76 11.50 1.96 -26.91
N GLN A 77 10.32 1.92 -26.29
CA GLN A 77 9.98 2.77 -25.15
C GLN A 77 9.71 1.93 -23.90
N LEU A 78 10.41 2.25 -22.81
CA LEU A 78 10.26 1.61 -21.51
C LEU A 78 9.87 2.65 -20.48
N VAL A 79 8.81 2.36 -19.73
CA VAL A 79 8.37 3.22 -18.62
C VAL A 79 8.67 2.54 -17.29
N LEU A 80 9.39 3.25 -16.43
CA LEU A 80 9.77 2.77 -15.11
C LEU A 80 8.88 3.38 -14.01
N ALA A 81 8.89 2.75 -12.83
CA ALA A 81 8.18 3.20 -11.62
C ALA A 81 6.63 3.28 -11.70
N LEU A 82 5.99 2.86 -12.79
CA LEU A 82 4.53 2.72 -12.87
C LEU A 82 4.04 1.45 -12.15
N ARG A 83 4.35 1.38 -10.86
CA ARG A 83 3.95 0.31 -9.95
C ARG A 83 3.46 0.92 -8.65
N SER A 84 2.42 0.34 -8.09
CA SER A 84 1.91 0.68 -6.78
C SER A 84 2.47 -0.28 -5.73
N THR A 85 2.82 0.23 -4.55
CA THR A 85 3.29 -0.61 -3.43
C THR A 85 2.16 -1.33 -2.70
N ILE A 86 0.92 -0.89 -2.90
CA ILE A 86 -0.30 -1.53 -2.37
C ILE A 86 -1.29 -1.81 -3.51
N PRO A 87 -2.31 -2.65 -3.30
CA PRO A 87 -3.28 -2.93 -4.34
C PRO A 87 -3.98 -1.66 -4.89
N LEU A 88 -4.27 -1.61 -6.19
CA LEU A 88 -4.95 -0.46 -6.83
C LEU A 88 -6.40 -0.28 -6.35
N SER A 89 -6.98 -1.34 -5.80
CA SER A 89 -8.33 -1.32 -5.20
C SER A 89 -8.36 -0.69 -3.81
N MET A 90 -7.21 -0.53 -3.14
CA MET A 90 -7.16 -0.02 -1.78
C MET A 90 -7.46 1.49 -1.74
N PRO A 91 -8.34 1.96 -0.84
CA PRO A 91 -8.78 3.36 -0.80
C PRO A 91 -7.67 4.34 -0.40
N ASN A 92 -6.65 3.88 0.31
CA ASN A 92 -5.46 4.66 0.65
C ASN A 92 -4.44 4.75 -0.49
N ASN A 93 -4.69 4.12 -1.65
CA ASN A 93 -3.83 4.24 -2.82
C ASN A 93 -4.04 5.59 -3.51
N ARG A 94 -3.01 6.44 -3.49
CA ARG A 94 -3.08 7.81 -4.03
C ARG A 94 -2.33 7.99 -5.35
N ASN A 95 -1.98 6.90 -6.03
CA ASN A 95 -1.41 6.98 -7.37
C ASN A 95 -2.44 7.59 -8.34
N VAL A 96 -2.06 8.68 -9.00
CA VAL A 96 -2.96 9.44 -9.89
C VAL A 96 -3.41 8.64 -11.13
N TRP A 97 -2.64 7.63 -11.51
CA TRP A 97 -2.85 6.80 -12.69
C TRP A 97 -3.66 5.52 -12.40
N THR A 98 -4.14 5.30 -11.18
CA THR A 98 -4.95 4.10 -10.78
C THR A 98 -6.22 3.89 -11.59
N ARG A 99 -6.76 4.96 -12.19
CA ARG A 99 -7.97 4.97 -13.02
C ARG A 99 -7.68 4.97 -14.52
N ASP A 100 -6.42 5.00 -14.92
CA ASP A 100 -6.06 4.97 -16.33
C ASP A 100 -6.39 3.58 -16.92
N PRO A 101 -7.13 3.49 -18.04
CA PRO A 101 -7.47 2.21 -18.66
C PRO A 101 -6.26 1.33 -19.00
N ARG A 102 -5.09 1.93 -19.26
CA ARG A 102 -3.83 1.20 -19.53
C ARG A 102 -3.36 0.41 -18.32
N MET A 103 -3.79 0.79 -17.12
CA MET A 103 -3.48 0.10 -15.87
C MET A 103 -4.49 -1.01 -15.55
N SER A 104 -5.42 -1.33 -16.44
CA SER A 104 -6.37 -2.44 -16.26
C SER A 104 -5.69 -3.80 -16.11
N LEU A 105 -4.59 -4.05 -16.84
CA LEU A 105 -3.79 -5.27 -16.70
C LEU A 105 -3.26 -5.45 -15.27
N TYR A 106 -2.92 -4.35 -14.60
CA TYR A 106 -2.42 -4.38 -13.23
C TYR A 106 -3.43 -5.02 -12.27
N ARG A 107 -4.73 -4.78 -12.48
CA ARG A 107 -5.81 -5.39 -11.66
C ARG A 107 -5.89 -6.90 -11.86
N ASN A 108 -5.65 -7.38 -13.08
CA ASN A 108 -5.63 -8.82 -13.38
C ASN A 108 -4.43 -9.50 -12.72
N LEU A 109 -3.26 -8.84 -12.73
CA LEU A 109 -2.06 -9.34 -12.05
C LEU A 109 -2.24 -9.39 -10.53
N GLU A 110 -2.88 -8.37 -9.94
CA GLU A 110 -3.23 -8.39 -8.51
C GLU A 110 -4.19 -9.52 -8.15
N ALA A 111 -5.23 -9.74 -8.97
CA ALA A 111 -6.18 -10.83 -8.75
C ALA A 111 -5.50 -12.21 -8.81
N ALA A 112 -4.61 -12.41 -9.79
CA ALA A 112 -3.83 -13.65 -9.91
C ALA A 112 -2.86 -13.85 -8.73
N ALA A 113 -2.29 -12.77 -8.19
CA ALA A 113 -1.44 -12.84 -7.00
C ALA A 113 -2.25 -13.15 -5.72
N ALA A 114 -3.48 -12.64 -5.62
CA ALA A 114 -4.37 -12.93 -4.49
C ALA A 114 -4.83 -14.40 -4.47
N ASP A 115 -5.11 -14.99 -5.64
CA ASP A 115 -5.44 -16.42 -5.76
C ASP A 115 -4.24 -17.33 -5.39
N HIS A 116 -3.01 -16.82 -5.52
CA HIS A 116 -1.80 -17.57 -5.17
C HIS A 116 -1.39 -17.44 -3.68
N ASP A 117 -1.94 -16.47 -2.95
CA ASP A 117 -1.65 -16.22 -1.52
C ASP A 117 -2.51 -17.09 -0.58
N ASP A 118 -3.58 -17.73 -1.07
CA ASP A 118 -4.40 -18.67 -0.27
C ASP A 118 -3.72 -20.04 -0.06
N ASP A 119 -2.62 -20.31 -0.78
CA ASP A 119 -1.90 -21.61 -0.76
C ASP A 119 -0.48 -21.52 -0.13
N SER A 120 -0.12 -20.41 0.54
CA SER A 120 1.19 -20.23 1.18
C SER A 120 1.11 -19.78 2.64
N ALA A 121 0.52 -20.65 3.46
CA ALA A 121 0.82 -20.73 4.88
C ALA A 121 2.25 -21.25 5.10
N ASN A 122 3.26 -20.41 4.86
CA ASN A 122 4.61 -20.43 5.44
C ASN A 122 5.58 -19.68 4.53
N ASN A 123 5.92 -18.44 4.88
CA ASN A 123 7.34 -18.07 4.99
C ASN A 123 7.53 -16.70 5.63
N ASP A 124 8.56 -16.65 6.47
CA ASP A 124 9.10 -15.50 7.17
C ASP A 124 9.53 -14.38 6.21
N LYS A 125 8.58 -13.55 5.77
CA LYS A 125 8.91 -12.19 5.33
C LYS A 125 9.04 -11.34 6.58
N LYS A 126 10.26 -10.87 6.85
CA LYS A 126 10.53 -9.74 7.76
C LYS A 126 9.78 -8.52 7.25
N GLU A 127 8.51 -8.42 7.61
CA GLU A 127 7.67 -7.24 7.41
C GLU A 127 7.91 -6.30 8.60
N ASP A 128 8.99 -5.53 8.54
CA ASP A 128 9.12 -4.36 9.43
C ASP A 128 8.10 -3.32 8.97
N GLY A 129 6.90 -3.35 9.56
CA GLY A 129 5.80 -2.45 9.24
C GLY A 129 4.58 -2.62 10.14
N GLU A 130 3.65 -1.68 10.05
CA GLU A 130 2.37 -1.64 10.78
C GLU A 130 1.59 -2.97 10.70
N ASP A 131 1.75 -3.71 9.60
CA ASP A 131 1.12 -5.00 9.35
C ASP A 131 1.62 -6.10 10.30
N ALA A 132 2.91 -6.11 10.67
CA ALA A 132 3.45 -7.05 11.66
C ALA A 132 2.92 -6.76 13.07
N VAL A 133 2.70 -5.48 13.41
CA VAL A 133 2.11 -5.09 14.70
C VAL A 133 0.66 -5.57 14.78
N VAL A 134 -0.12 -5.39 13.71
CA VAL A 134 -1.50 -5.87 13.64
C VAL A 134 -1.55 -7.40 13.72
N ARG A 135 -0.70 -8.12 12.99
CA ARG A 135 -0.60 -9.59 13.07
C ARG A 135 -0.23 -10.06 14.49
N LYS A 136 0.68 -9.35 15.16
CA LYS A 136 1.05 -9.64 16.56
C LYS A 136 -0.14 -9.46 17.50
N LEU A 137 -0.95 -8.43 17.32
CA LEU A 137 -2.17 -8.23 18.12
C LEU A 137 -3.15 -9.40 17.93
N LEU A 138 -3.41 -9.79 16.68
CA LEU A 138 -4.33 -10.90 16.37
C LEU A 138 -3.85 -12.24 16.94
N THR A 139 -2.56 -12.57 16.74
CA THR A 139 -1.96 -13.79 17.32
C THR A 139 -1.96 -13.80 18.85
N THR A 140 -1.81 -12.63 19.49
CA THR A 140 -1.92 -12.51 20.96
C THR A 140 -3.34 -12.82 21.44
N ILE A 141 -4.36 -12.37 20.70
CA ILE A 141 -5.77 -12.68 21.02
C ILE A 141 -6.03 -14.18 20.86
N GLU A 142 -5.54 -14.79 19.78
CA GLU A 142 -5.71 -16.23 19.51
C GLU A 142 -5.04 -17.11 20.56
N THR A 143 -3.84 -16.73 21.00
CA THR A 143 -3.05 -17.50 21.98
C THR A 143 -3.47 -17.26 23.42
N ASN A 144 -3.92 -16.04 23.74
CA ASN A 144 -4.36 -15.69 25.09
C ASN A 144 -5.56 -14.72 25.07
N PRO A 145 -6.80 -15.23 24.95
CA PRO A 145 -8.00 -14.40 24.91
C PRO A 145 -8.25 -13.54 26.17
N SER A 146 -7.62 -13.88 27.30
CA SER A 146 -7.81 -13.15 28.57
C SER A 146 -7.31 -11.70 28.53
N VAL A 147 -6.42 -11.36 27.59
CA VAL A 147 -5.92 -9.99 27.39
C VAL A 147 -7.03 -9.01 26.99
N LEU A 148 -8.13 -9.51 26.42
CA LEU A 148 -9.26 -8.69 25.97
C LEU A 148 -10.08 -8.09 27.12
N THR A 149 -9.97 -8.65 28.34
CA THR A 149 -10.87 -8.29 29.44
C THR A 149 -10.33 -7.11 30.25
N ASP A 150 -9.05 -7.11 30.64
CA ASP A 150 -8.47 -6.06 31.51
C ASP A 150 -6.95 -5.86 31.34
N ASP A 151 -6.35 -6.27 30.21
CA ASP A 151 -4.94 -5.97 29.97
C ASP A 151 -4.75 -4.55 29.41
N GLU A 152 -4.40 -3.62 30.30
CA GLU A 152 -4.12 -2.22 29.93
C GLU A 152 -3.00 -2.06 28.90
N THR A 153 -2.03 -2.97 28.89
CA THR A 153 -0.93 -2.94 27.90
C THR A 153 -1.43 -3.33 26.52
N PHE A 154 -2.31 -4.34 26.46
CA PHE A 154 -3.00 -4.72 25.22
C PHE A 154 -3.88 -3.58 24.72
N ILE A 155 -4.71 -2.97 25.59
CA ILE A 155 -5.57 -1.84 25.21
C ILE A 155 -4.74 -0.67 24.68
N PHE A 156 -3.64 -0.33 25.32
CA PHE A 156 -2.76 0.75 24.86
C PHE A 156 -2.11 0.44 23.51
N SER A 157 -1.62 -0.78 23.31
CA SER A 157 -1.03 -1.19 22.02
C SER A 157 -2.06 -1.18 20.88
N LEU A 158 -3.29 -1.63 21.14
CA LEU A 158 -4.40 -1.54 20.19
C LEU A 158 -4.76 -0.08 19.87
N ALA A 159 -4.89 0.77 20.89
CA ALA A 159 -5.15 2.19 20.71
C ALA A 159 -4.05 2.86 19.87
N ARG A 160 -2.78 2.51 20.12
CA ARG A 160 -1.64 2.99 19.32
C ARG A 160 -1.75 2.57 17.85
N SER A 161 -2.05 1.30 17.56
CA SER A 161 -2.24 0.84 16.18
C SER A 161 -3.39 1.58 15.47
N ILE A 162 -4.50 1.80 16.17
CA ILE A 162 -5.62 2.59 15.65
C ILE A 162 -5.19 4.05 15.40
N THR A 163 -4.42 4.64 16.32
CA THR A 163 -3.92 6.02 16.22
C THR A 163 -3.05 6.20 14.97
N ILE A 164 -2.10 5.29 14.76
CA ILE A 164 -1.21 5.31 13.60
C ILE A 164 -2.03 5.24 12.30
N ALA A 165 -2.99 4.32 12.22
CA ALA A 165 -3.86 4.19 11.06
C ALA A 165 -4.65 5.49 10.77
N VAL A 166 -5.23 6.10 11.80
CA VAL A 166 -6.00 7.36 11.67
C VAL A 166 -5.12 8.51 11.20
N TYR A 167 -3.94 8.68 11.79
CA TYR A 167 -3.01 9.74 11.42
C TYR A 167 -2.54 9.57 9.96
N SER A 168 -2.41 8.34 9.48
CA SER A 168 -2.14 8.04 8.07
C SER A 168 -3.28 8.53 7.15
N PHE A 169 -4.55 8.35 7.53
CA PHE A 169 -5.69 8.83 6.74
C PHE A 169 -5.72 10.35 6.64
N MET A 170 -5.37 11.01 7.75
CA MET A 170 -5.28 12.47 7.85
C MET A 170 -4.01 13.07 7.24
N MET A 171 -3.06 12.25 6.78
CA MET A 171 -1.73 12.70 6.34
C MET A 171 -0.97 13.53 7.39
N LYS A 172 -1.19 13.24 8.67
CA LYS A 172 -0.47 13.90 9.77
C LYS A 172 0.69 13.00 10.23
N PRO A 173 1.86 13.56 10.55
CA PRO A 173 2.93 12.77 11.18
C PRO A 173 2.42 12.26 12.54
N TYR A 174 2.61 10.96 12.79
CA TYR A 174 2.42 10.38 14.11
C TYR A 174 3.72 10.52 14.90
N ILE A 175 3.65 11.22 16.04
CA ILE A 175 4.74 11.37 17.00
C ILE A 175 4.20 10.88 18.34
N GLU A 176 4.77 9.82 18.88
CA GLU A 176 4.20 9.05 20.00
C GLU A 176 3.91 9.91 21.24
N ASP A 177 4.78 10.87 21.55
CA ASP A 177 4.67 11.74 22.73
C ASP A 177 3.77 12.97 22.52
N GLU A 178 3.31 13.25 21.30
CA GLU A 178 2.47 14.41 20.99
C GLU A 178 0.97 14.08 20.90
N VAL A 179 0.62 12.78 20.82
CA VAL A 179 -0.78 12.36 20.64
C VAL A 179 -1.40 11.97 21.97
N ASP A 180 -2.30 12.81 22.47
CA ASP A 180 -3.17 12.45 23.59
C ASP A 180 -4.29 11.51 23.14
N MET A 181 -4.07 10.21 23.29
CA MET A 181 -5.06 9.17 22.95
C MET A 181 -6.31 9.18 23.85
N LYS A 182 -6.32 9.97 24.93
CA LYS A 182 -7.48 10.16 25.82
C LYS A 182 -8.34 11.35 25.42
N ALA A 183 -7.83 12.25 24.57
CA ALA A 183 -8.58 13.39 24.07
C ALA A 183 -9.82 12.94 23.27
N GLU A 184 -10.80 13.85 23.18
CA GLU A 184 -11.98 13.62 22.36
C GLU A 184 -11.60 13.45 20.89
N LEU A 185 -12.23 12.50 20.20
CA LEU A 185 -11.96 12.23 18.77
C LEU A 185 -12.10 13.50 17.92
N THR A 186 -13.11 14.33 18.21
CA THR A 186 -13.35 15.62 17.53
C THR A 186 -12.19 16.59 17.69
N ALA A 187 -11.57 16.65 18.88
CA ALA A 187 -10.40 17.48 19.15
C ALA A 187 -9.14 17.00 18.39
N LEU A 188 -9.06 15.70 18.11
CA LEU A 188 -8.02 15.09 17.27
C LEU A 188 -8.27 15.31 15.75
N GLY A 189 -9.43 15.88 15.40
CA GLY A 189 -9.82 16.15 14.02
C GLY A 189 -10.48 14.98 13.31
N PHE A 190 -11.09 14.05 14.05
CA PHE A 190 -11.98 13.05 13.44
C PHE A 190 -13.20 13.72 12.81
N ASP A 191 -13.34 13.55 11.51
CA ASP A 191 -14.54 13.88 10.75
C ASP A 191 -15.27 12.60 10.27
N SER A 192 -16.36 12.79 9.52
CA SER A 192 -17.14 11.68 8.97
C SER A 192 -16.37 10.83 7.96
N LEU A 193 -15.41 11.41 7.22
CA LEU A 193 -14.60 10.69 6.24
C LEU A 193 -13.56 9.80 6.92
N VAL A 194 -12.82 10.35 7.89
CA VAL A 194 -11.85 9.62 8.72
C VAL A 194 -12.53 8.47 9.46
N ALA A 195 -13.75 8.67 9.95
CA ALA A 195 -14.52 7.61 10.59
C ALA A 195 -14.93 6.47 9.63
N ILE A 196 -15.22 6.79 8.36
CA ILE A 196 -15.51 5.78 7.32
C ILE A 196 -14.24 4.99 6.98
N GLU A 197 -13.10 5.67 6.82
CA GLU A 197 -11.82 5.00 6.55
C GLU A 197 -11.40 4.11 7.73
N LEU A 198 -11.54 4.61 8.96
CA LEU A 198 -11.25 3.82 10.15
C LEU A 198 -12.14 2.58 10.26
N ARG A 199 -13.44 2.71 9.99
CA ARG A 199 -14.34 1.54 9.93
C ARG A 199 -13.81 0.49 8.96
N ASN A 200 -13.46 0.92 7.74
CA ASN A 200 -13.00 -0.01 6.70
C ASN A 200 -11.71 -0.71 7.13
N TRP A 201 -10.79 0.04 7.73
CA TRP A 201 -9.53 -0.47 8.25
C TRP A 201 -9.75 -1.48 9.39
N LEU A 202 -10.60 -1.17 10.39
CA LEU A 202 -10.94 -2.09 11.49
C LEU A 202 -11.51 -3.42 10.94
N ARG A 203 -12.37 -3.36 9.93
CA ARG A 203 -12.94 -4.55 9.30
C ARG A 203 -11.88 -5.35 8.52
N GLN A 204 -11.06 -4.69 7.72
CA GLN A 204 -10.10 -5.36 6.84
C GLN A 204 -8.93 -5.97 7.61
N ARG A 205 -8.35 -5.19 8.53
CA ARG A 205 -7.11 -5.49 9.24
C ARG A 205 -7.34 -6.21 10.57
N LEU A 206 -8.37 -5.82 11.32
CA LEU A 206 -8.66 -6.37 12.65
C LEU A 206 -9.85 -7.35 12.67
N LYS A 207 -10.49 -7.58 11.52
CA LYS A 207 -11.73 -8.39 11.39
C LYS A 207 -12.82 -7.93 12.37
N LEU A 208 -12.80 -6.65 12.72
CA LEU A 208 -13.69 -6.04 13.70
C LEU A 208 -14.77 -5.26 12.97
N GLU A 209 -16.00 -5.73 13.03
CA GLU A 209 -17.14 -5.01 12.47
C GLU A 209 -17.57 -3.90 13.42
N VAL A 210 -17.38 -2.63 13.06
CA VAL A 210 -17.81 -1.47 13.86
C VAL A 210 -18.56 -0.49 12.96
N THR A 211 -19.64 0.09 13.43
CA THR A 211 -20.36 1.13 12.70
C THR A 211 -19.70 2.50 12.92
N VAL A 212 -19.92 3.44 11.98
CA VAL A 212 -19.42 4.83 12.14
C VAL A 212 -19.97 5.46 13.42
N LEU A 213 -21.23 5.17 13.77
CA LEU A 213 -21.85 5.68 15.00
C LEU A 213 -21.17 5.14 16.27
N GLU A 214 -20.82 3.85 16.29
CA GLU A 214 -20.07 3.24 17.41
C GLU A 214 -18.66 3.85 17.53
N ILE A 215 -17.98 4.11 16.41
CA ILE A 215 -16.69 4.82 16.39
C ILE A 215 -16.84 6.19 17.03
N MET A 216 -17.79 7.01 16.57
CA MET A 216 -17.99 8.36 17.09
C MET A 216 -18.42 8.38 18.57
N ARG A 217 -19.15 7.36 19.03
CA ARG A 217 -19.59 7.23 20.43
C ARG A 217 -18.50 6.71 21.38
N SER A 218 -17.37 6.23 20.86
CA SER A 218 -16.29 5.71 21.69
C SER A 218 -15.54 6.81 22.47
N GLY A 219 -15.74 8.07 22.10
CA GLY A 219 -15.24 9.25 22.83
C GLY A 219 -13.77 9.55 22.57
N SER A 220 -12.88 8.57 22.72
CA SER A 220 -11.42 8.68 22.53
C SER A 220 -10.83 7.44 21.85
N LEU A 221 -9.56 7.51 21.42
CA LEU A 221 -8.88 6.39 20.79
C LEU A 221 -8.71 5.20 21.74
N ILE A 222 -8.44 5.46 23.02
CA ILE A 222 -8.44 4.43 24.07
C ILE A 222 -9.85 3.88 24.30
N GLY A 223 -10.87 4.74 24.28
CA GLY A 223 -12.27 4.30 24.38
C GLY A 223 -12.66 3.36 23.24
N LEU A 224 -12.20 3.66 22.02
CA LEU A 224 -12.42 2.82 20.85
C LEU A 224 -11.70 1.47 20.95
N ALA A 225 -10.45 1.47 21.42
CA ALA A 225 -9.71 0.23 21.65
C ALA A 225 -10.42 -0.69 22.66
N ARG A 226 -10.91 -0.13 23.78
CA ARG A 226 -11.72 -0.90 24.75
C ARG A 226 -13.01 -1.42 24.16
N PHE A 227 -13.69 -0.60 23.35
CA PHE A 227 -14.90 -1.03 22.65
C PHE A 227 -14.61 -2.21 21.71
N GLY A 228 -13.52 -2.14 20.94
CA GLY A 228 -13.08 -3.23 20.08
C GLY A 228 -12.72 -4.50 20.85
N ALA A 229 -11.98 -4.37 21.95
CA ALA A 229 -11.61 -5.51 22.80
C ALA A 229 -12.83 -6.24 23.39
N ARG A 230 -13.84 -5.49 23.86
CA ARG A 230 -15.11 -6.07 24.33
C ARG A 230 -15.86 -6.79 23.23
N LYS A 231 -15.87 -6.23 22.02
CA LYS A 231 -16.54 -6.83 20.87
C LYS A 231 -15.85 -8.13 20.43
N TRP A 232 -14.52 -8.17 20.43
CA TRP A 232 -13.77 -9.43 20.25
C TRP A 232 -14.09 -10.46 21.33
N SER A 233 -14.11 -10.07 22.61
CA SER A 233 -14.43 -10.99 23.70
C SER A 233 -15.83 -11.61 23.53
N SER A 234 -16.81 -10.80 23.10
CA SER A 234 -18.16 -11.29 22.81
C SER A 234 -18.26 -12.24 21.60
N ALA A 235 -17.32 -12.13 20.65
CA ALA A 235 -17.25 -13.01 19.49
C ALA A 235 -16.55 -14.33 19.80
N VAL A 236 -15.53 -14.33 20.68
CA VAL A 236 -14.80 -15.53 21.12
C VAL A 236 -15.64 -16.39 22.08
N SER A 237 -16.58 -15.79 22.82
CA SER A 237 -17.45 -16.53 23.74
C SER A 237 -18.64 -17.24 23.06
N LYS A 238 -18.82 -17.09 21.74
CA LYS A 238 -19.88 -17.74 20.95
C LYS A 238 -19.31 -18.92 20.18
#